data_AF-A0A1F4NS12-F1
#
_entry.id   AF-A0A1F4NS12-F1
#
_cell.length_a   1.000
_cell.length_b   1.000
_cell.length_c   1.000
_cell.angle_alpha   90.00
_cell.angle_beta   90.00
_cell.angle_gamma   90.00
#
_symmetry.space_group_name_H-M   'P 1'
#
loop_
_entity.id
_entity.type
_entity.pdbx_description
1 polymer ?
#
loop_
_entity_poly.entity_id
_entity_poly.type
_entity_poly.pdbx_seq_one_letter_code
_entity_poly.pdbx_strand_id
1 'polypeptide(L)'
;MKPMSQKEEVLEILRRTPIVQTACQKTGISRATFYRWKRESKTFAQQADKALAEGCDLINDLAESQLLTAIKNQNMTALMFWLRNRHSSYAEKLQVMAKVEHKDSPLTPAQRALIKKALSLAGIYKGKPIGGKNVKQ
;
A
#
# COMPACT_ATOMS: atom_id res chain seq x y z
N MET A 1 -14.09 17.12 -40.90
CA MET A 1 -13.76 16.70 -39.52
C MET A 1 -15.03 16.79 -38.68
N LYS A 2 -15.44 15.72 -38.01
CA LYS A 2 -16.56 15.81 -37.04
C LYS A 2 -16.09 16.64 -35.83
N PRO A 3 -16.93 17.55 -35.29
CA PRO A 3 -16.60 18.24 -34.05
C PRO A 3 -16.47 17.22 -32.92
N MET A 4 -15.40 17.35 -32.14
CA MET A 4 -15.12 16.48 -31.00
C MET A 4 -16.19 16.71 -29.93
N SER A 5 -16.63 15.64 -29.26
CA SER A 5 -17.59 15.80 -28.16
C SER A 5 -16.90 16.34 -26.91
N GLN A 6 -17.64 17.06 -26.06
CA GLN A 6 -17.11 17.55 -24.78
C GLN A 6 -16.53 16.42 -23.90
N LYS A 7 -17.09 15.20 -24.00
CA LYS A 7 -16.55 14.02 -23.31
C LYS A 7 -15.15 13.68 -23.81
N GLU A 8 -14.96 13.65 -25.12
CA GLU A 8 -13.66 13.34 -25.73
C GLU A 8 -12.62 14.45 -25.47
N GLU A 9 -13.02 15.71 -25.51
CA GLU A 9 -12.14 16.84 -25.19
C GLU A 9 -11.63 16.78 -23.75
N VAL A 10 -12.51 16.49 -22.78
CA VAL A 10 -12.11 16.31 -21.38
C VAL A 10 -11.08 15.20 -21.25
N LEU A 11 -11.31 14.06 -21.91
CA LEU A 11 -10.40 12.92 -21.86
C LEU A 11 -9.02 13.27 -22.42
N GLU A 12 -8.96 14.01 -23.53
CA GLU A 12 -7.68 14.42 -24.12
C GLU A 12 -6.90 15.40 -23.23
N ILE A 13 -7.60 16.31 -22.54
CA ILE A 13 -6.95 17.19 -21.57
C ILE A 13 -6.44 16.39 -20.37
N LEU A 14 -7.21 15.41 -19.89
CA LEU A 14 -6.81 14.58 -18.75
C LEU A 14 -5.55 13.75 -19.03
N ARG A 15 -5.37 13.27 -20.27
CA ARG A 15 -4.13 12.58 -20.71
C ARG A 15 -2.87 13.42 -20.62
N ARG A 16 -3.00 14.75 -20.63
CA ARG A 16 -1.87 15.69 -20.58
C ARG A 16 -1.74 16.37 -19.24
N THR A 17 -2.86 16.59 -18.56
CA THR A 17 -2.95 17.30 -17.29
C THR A 17 -4.01 16.59 -16.45
N PRO A 18 -3.63 15.68 -15.54
CA PRO A 18 -4.54 14.82 -14.78
C PRO A 18 -5.26 15.58 -13.64
N ILE A 19 -5.74 16.79 -13.94
CA ILE A 19 -6.43 17.69 -13.02
C ILE A 19 -7.85 17.93 -13.55
N VAL A 20 -8.83 17.27 -12.93
CA VAL A 20 -10.25 17.32 -13.34
C VAL A 20 -10.78 18.77 -13.39
N GLN A 21 -10.39 19.62 -12.43
CA GLN A 21 -10.79 21.03 -12.41
C GLN A 21 -10.33 21.76 -13.68
N THR A 22 -9.07 21.58 -14.08
CA THR A 22 -8.49 22.20 -15.28
C THR A 22 -9.18 21.70 -16.55
N ALA A 23 -9.42 20.38 -16.65
CA ALA A 23 -10.14 19.81 -17.79
C ALA A 23 -11.57 20.36 -17.90
N CYS A 24 -12.28 20.46 -16.77
CA CYS A 24 -13.64 21.02 -16.72
C CYS A 24 -13.66 22.50 -17.15
N GLN A 25 -12.73 23.32 -16.66
CA GLN A 25 -12.62 24.73 -17.02
C GLN A 25 -12.32 24.92 -18.51
N LYS A 26 -11.38 24.14 -19.07
CA LYS A 26 -10.99 24.24 -20.48
C LYS A 26 -12.07 23.78 -21.46
N THR A 27 -12.95 22.87 -21.04
CA THR A 27 -14.05 22.33 -21.87
C THR A 27 -15.40 22.99 -21.59
N GLY A 28 -15.45 23.92 -20.64
CA GLY A 28 -16.67 24.66 -20.29
C GLY A 28 -17.73 23.81 -19.56
N ILE A 29 -17.34 22.72 -18.90
CA ILE A 29 -18.27 21.90 -18.09
C ILE A 29 -18.04 22.10 -16.60
N SER A 30 -19.05 21.78 -15.79
CA SER A 30 -18.89 21.70 -14.34
C SER A 30 -18.33 20.34 -13.90
N ARG A 31 -17.64 20.30 -12.76
CA ARG A 31 -17.21 19.02 -12.14
C ARG A 31 -18.38 18.08 -11.87
N ALA A 32 -19.55 18.62 -11.53
CA ALA A 32 -20.77 17.84 -11.33
C ALA A 32 -21.19 17.10 -12.60
N THR A 33 -21.09 17.75 -13.77
CA THR A 33 -21.35 17.12 -15.07
C THR A 33 -20.35 16.00 -15.36
N PHE A 34 -19.05 16.23 -15.11
CA PHE A 34 -18.03 15.19 -15.28
C PHE A 34 -18.31 13.94 -14.42
N TYR A 35 -18.56 14.12 -13.12
CA TYR A 35 -18.84 13.00 -12.22
C TYR A 35 -20.17 12.33 -12.54
N ARG A 36 -21.18 13.08 -13.00
CA ARG A 36 -22.43 12.51 -13.50
C ARG A 36 -22.18 11.58 -14.68
N TRP A 37 -21.36 12.01 -15.65
CA TRP A 37 -20.98 11.15 -16.79
C TRP A 37 -20.24 9.88 -16.35
N LYS A 38 -19.33 9.97 -15.38
CA LYS A 38 -18.67 8.78 -14.82
C LYS A 38 -19.67 7.82 -14.16
N ARG A 39 -20.70 8.33 -13.48
CA ARG A 39 -21.72 7.50 -12.83
C ARG A 39 -22.67 6.83 -13.84
N GLU A 40 -23.07 7.57 -14.87
CA GLU A 40 -24.09 7.13 -15.83
C GLU A 40 -23.51 6.25 -16.96
N SER A 41 -22.21 6.34 -17.23
CA SER A 41 -21.56 5.63 -18.33
C SER A 41 -20.29 4.92 -17.85
N LYS A 42 -20.38 3.59 -17.76
CA LYS A 42 -19.22 2.73 -17.42
C LYS A 42 -18.07 2.89 -18.42
N THR A 43 -18.38 3.06 -19.71
CA THR A 43 -17.37 3.27 -20.75
C THR A 43 -16.62 4.58 -20.55
N PHE A 44 -17.34 5.68 -20.28
CA PHE A 44 -16.71 6.96 -19.99
C PHE A 44 -15.89 6.92 -18.68
N ALA A 45 -16.39 6.24 -17.65
CA ALA A 45 -15.64 6.07 -16.41
C ALA A 45 -14.28 5.40 -16.64
N GLN A 46 -14.26 4.28 -17.36
CA GLN A 46 -13.03 3.56 -17.72
C GLN A 46 -12.09 4.42 -18.55
N GLN A 47 -12.61 5.15 -19.55
CA GLN A 47 -11.80 6.05 -20.36
C GLN A 47 -11.21 7.19 -19.54
N ALA A 48 -11.98 7.76 -18.60
CA ALA A 48 -11.53 8.83 -17.72
C ALA A 48 -10.45 8.36 -16.74
N ASP A 49 -10.64 7.18 -16.14
CA ASP A 49 -9.64 6.58 -15.26
C ASP A 49 -8.35 6.26 -16.01
N LYS A 50 -8.46 5.73 -17.24
CA LYS A 50 -7.31 5.51 -18.10
C LYS A 50 -6.60 6.81 -18.47
N ALA A 51 -7.34 7.84 -18.87
CA ALA A 51 -6.76 9.14 -19.23
C ALA A 51 -6.06 9.80 -18.04
N LEU A 52 -6.63 9.67 -16.84
CA LEU A 52 -5.99 10.15 -15.60
C LEU A 52 -4.68 9.40 -15.31
N ALA A 53 -4.66 8.08 -15.46
CA ALA A 53 -3.45 7.28 -15.28
C ALA A 53 -2.37 7.67 -16.30
N GLU A 54 -2.72 7.73 -17.59
CA GLU A 54 -1.82 8.17 -18.67
C GLU A 54 -1.25 9.58 -18.40
N GLY A 55 -2.09 10.51 -17.93
CA GLY A 55 -1.66 11.85 -17.56
C GLY A 55 -0.77 11.89 -16.32
N CYS A 56 -1.02 11.03 -15.31
CA CYS A 56 -0.16 10.91 -14.14
C CYS A 56 1.24 10.41 -14.53
N ASP A 57 1.31 9.39 -15.39
CA ASP A 57 2.59 8.86 -15.87
C ASP A 57 3.41 9.94 -16.60
N LEU A 58 2.77 10.72 -17.48
CA LEU A 58 3.42 11.83 -18.17
C LEU A 58 3.96 12.90 -17.20
N ILE A 59 3.20 13.26 -16.18
CA ILE A 59 3.62 14.23 -15.17
C ILE A 59 4.73 13.66 -14.28
N ASN A 60 4.72 12.36 -14.01
CA ASN A 60 5.79 11.69 -13.29
C ASN A 60 7.11 11.77 -14.07
N ASP A 61 7.10 11.45 -15.37
CA ASP A 61 8.29 11.58 -16.23
C ASP A 61 8.85 13.01 -16.23
N LEU A 62 7.96 14.01 -16.30
CA LEU A 62 8.34 15.41 -16.19
C LEU A 62 8.93 15.73 -14.81
N ALA A 63 8.32 15.24 -13.73
CA ALA A 63 8.81 15.44 -12.37
C ALA A 63 10.19 14.80 -12.17
N GLU A 64 10.45 13.63 -12.75
CA GLU A 64 11.77 13.00 -12.75
C GLU A 64 12.82 13.87 -13.46
N SER A 65 12.48 14.42 -14.63
CA SER A 65 13.37 15.34 -15.36
C SER A 65 13.66 16.62 -14.55
N GLN A 66 12.65 17.18 -13.89
CA GLN A 66 12.82 18.34 -13.00
C GLN A 66 13.67 18.01 -11.78
N LEU A 67 13.50 16.81 -11.20
CA LEU A 67 14.31 16.34 -10.08
C LEU A 67 15.80 16.24 -10.47
N LEU A 68 16.11 15.69 -11.64
CA LEU A 68 17.48 15.64 -12.16
C LEU A 68 18.06 17.03 -12.38
N THR A 69 17.25 17.96 -12.90
CA THR A 69 17.66 19.36 -13.07
C THR A 69 17.96 20.03 -11.71
N ALA A 70 17.13 19.79 -10.69
CA ALA A 70 17.36 20.29 -9.35
C ALA A 70 18.64 19.72 -8.73
N ILE A 71 18.91 18.43 -8.95
CA ILE A 71 20.17 17.78 -8.53
C ILE A 71 21.38 18.43 -9.20
N LYS A 72 21.32 18.68 -10.52
CA LYS A 72 22.37 19.38 -11.28
C LYS A 72 22.64 20.78 -10.71
N ASN A 73 21.59 21.45 -10.23
CA ASN A 73 21.67 22.77 -9.60
C ASN A 73 21.99 22.71 -8.10
N GLN A 74 22.54 21.59 -7.61
CA GLN A 74 22.98 21.40 -6.22
C GLN A 74 21.88 21.60 -5.18
N ASN A 75 20.61 21.32 -5.52
CA ASN A 75 19.53 21.32 -4.52
C ASN A 75 19.71 20.15 -3.55
N MET A 76 20.09 20.46 -2.31
CA MET A 76 20.37 19.46 -1.28
C MET A 76 19.17 18.59 -0.94
N THR A 77 17.96 19.16 -0.94
CA THR A 77 16.73 18.39 -0.67
C THR A 77 16.46 17.37 -1.77
N ALA A 78 16.65 17.75 -3.04
CA ALA A 78 16.52 16.85 -4.18
C ALA A 78 17.56 15.71 -4.15
N LEU A 79 18.81 16.03 -3.82
CA LEU A 79 19.88 15.05 -3.63
C LEU A 79 19.57 14.05 -2.51
N MET A 80 19.17 14.55 -1.33
CA MET A 80 18.78 13.71 -0.20
C MET A 80 17.59 12.82 -0.56
N PHE A 81 16.56 13.38 -1.18
CA PHE A 81 15.41 12.62 -1.65
C PHE A 81 15.82 11.50 -2.61
N TRP A 82 16.65 11.79 -3.61
CA TRP A 82 17.12 10.80 -4.57
C TRP A 82 17.89 9.66 -3.92
N LEU A 83 18.86 9.98 -3.06
CA LEU A 83 19.69 8.98 -2.38
C LEU A 83 18.86 8.09 -1.46
N ARG A 84 17.96 8.67 -0.66
CA ARG A 84 17.09 7.91 0.27
C ARG A 84 16.21 6.89 -0.44
N ASN A 85 15.74 7.21 -1.65
CA ASN A 85 14.79 6.36 -2.38
C ASN A 85 15.45 5.36 -3.34
N ARG A 86 16.65 5.65 -3.87
CA ARG A 86 17.31 4.80 -4.88
C ARG A 86 18.57 4.08 -4.40
N HIS A 87 19.14 4.45 -3.26
CA HIS A 87 20.36 3.83 -2.76
C HIS A 87 20.15 3.27 -1.34
N SER A 88 20.16 1.95 -1.21
CA SER A 88 19.83 1.24 0.05
C SER A 88 20.67 1.67 1.25
N SER A 89 21.93 2.06 1.06
CA SER A 89 22.76 2.59 2.17
C SER A 89 22.23 3.89 2.79
N TYR A 90 21.43 4.66 2.06
CA TYR A 90 20.80 5.90 2.53
C TYR A 90 19.31 5.73 2.83
N ALA A 91 18.77 4.51 2.66
CA ALA A 91 17.39 4.21 3.00
C ALA A 91 17.16 4.40 4.50
N GLU A 92 15.97 4.86 4.86
CA GLU A 92 15.58 5.08 6.24
C GLU A 92 15.45 3.74 6.97
N LYS A 93 16.31 3.51 7.96
CA LYS A 93 16.30 2.28 8.76
C LYS A 93 15.35 2.47 9.94
N LEU A 94 14.19 1.82 9.89
CA LEU A 94 13.31 1.69 11.05
C LEU A 94 14.01 0.83 12.12
N GLN A 95 14.44 1.46 13.21
CA GLN A 95 14.91 0.73 14.40
C GLN A 95 13.70 0.29 15.22
N VAL A 96 13.37 -1.01 15.15
CA VAL A 96 12.33 -1.60 16.01
C VAL A 96 12.99 -2.01 17.32
N MET A 97 12.87 -1.17 18.35
CA MET A 97 13.18 -1.58 19.72
C MET A 97 12.07 -2.49 20.24
N ALA A 98 12.15 -3.79 19.95
CA ALA A 98 11.29 -4.76 20.59
C ALA A 98 11.71 -4.89 22.05
N LYS A 99 10.94 -4.30 22.96
CA LYS A 99 11.04 -4.59 24.39
C LYS A 99 10.51 -6.01 24.57
N VAL A 100 11.39 -7.00 24.42
CA VAL A 100 11.06 -8.40 24.72
C VAL A 100 10.91 -8.49 26.23
N GLU A 101 9.69 -8.25 26.71
CA GLU A 101 9.33 -8.57 28.09
C GLU A 101 9.40 -10.09 28.21
N HIS A 102 10.54 -10.60 28.67
CA HIS A 102 10.60 -11.89 29.33
C HIS A 102 9.78 -11.76 30.61
N LYS A 103 8.45 -11.80 30.49
CA LYS A 103 7.63 -12.06 31.66
C LYS A 103 7.99 -13.48 32.07
N ASP A 104 8.74 -13.62 33.16
CA ASP A 104 8.86 -14.84 33.96
C ASP A 104 7.49 -15.18 34.56
N SER A 105 6.50 -15.34 33.68
CA SER A 105 5.14 -15.68 34.06
C SER A 105 5.18 -17.13 34.51
N PRO A 106 4.71 -17.45 35.72
CA PRO A 106 4.60 -18.83 36.16
C PRO A 106 3.73 -19.58 35.14
N LEU A 107 4.21 -20.75 34.70
CA LEU A 107 3.51 -21.60 33.73
C LEU A 107 2.02 -21.71 34.11
N THR A 108 1.14 -21.47 33.15
CA THR A 108 -0.30 -21.64 33.38
C THR A 108 -0.61 -23.09 33.76
N PRO A 109 -1.71 -23.35 34.51
CA PRO A 109 -2.06 -24.71 34.92
C PRO A 109 -2.16 -25.71 33.75
N ALA A 110 -2.66 -25.25 32.59
CA ALA A 110 -2.74 -26.03 31.36
C ALA A 110 -1.35 -26.36 30.78
N GLN A 111 -0.43 -25.39 30.72
CA GLN A 111 0.94 -25.61 30.26
C GLN A 111 1.72 -26.56 31.19
N ARG A 112 1.53 -26.44 32.51
CA ARG A 112 2.10 -27.38 33.49
C ARG A 112 1.59 -28.80 33.27
N ALA A 113 0.30 -28.97 33.01
CA ALA A 113 -0.27 -30.29 32.74
C ALA A 113 0.30 -30.90 31.46
N LEU A 114 0.47 -30.10 30.41
CA LEU A 114 1.07 -30.54 29.15
C LEU A 114 2.54 -30.96 29.32
N ILE A 115 3.34 -30.15 30.01
CA ILE A 115 4.74 -30.44 30.31
C ILE A 115 4.86 -31.70 31.19
N LYS A 116 4.02 -31.83 32.22
CA LYS A 116 3.99 -33.06 33.06
C LYS A 116 3.66 -34.29 32.24
N LYS A 117 2.72 -34.20 31.29
CA LYS A 117 2.38 -35.30 30.38
C LYS A 117 3.57 -35.66 29.49
N ALA A 118 4.23 -34.66 28.89
CA ALA A 118 5.41 -34.88 28.07
C ALA A 118 6.58 -35.50 28.86
N LEU A 119 6.85 -35.02 30.07
CA LEU A 119 7.91 -35.55 30.96
C LEU A 119 7.61 -36.97 31.45
N SER A 120 6.33 -37.30 31.67
CA SER A 120 5.91 -38.66 32.02
C SER A 120 6.08 -39.62 30.85
N LEU A 121 5.71 -39.20 29.63
CA LEU A 121 5.90 -40.00 28.41
C LEU A 121 7.39 -40.23 28.09
N ALA A 122 8.25 -39.25 28.38
CA ALA A 122 9.70 -39.38 28.26
C ALA A 122 10.34 -40.25 29.36
N GLY A 123 9.56 -40.76 30.32
CA GLY A 123 10.05 -41.63 31.41
C GLY A 123 10.83 -40.91 32.51
N ILE A 124 10.92 -39.57 32.44
CA ILE A 124 11.70 -38.74 33.37
C ILE A 124 10.89 -38.46 34.66
N TYR A 125 9.56 -38.51 34.59
CA TYR A 125 8.66 -38.21 35.72
C TYR A 125 7.84 -39.42 36.18
N LYS A 126 8.07 -39.89 37.41
CA LYS A 126 7.42 -41.07 38.05
C LYS A 126 6.11 -40.71 38.80
N GLY A 127 5.26 -39.88 38.23
CA GLY A 127 3.93 -39.57 38.79
C GLY A 127 2.83 -40.43 38.15
N LYS A 128 1.88 -40.95 38.95
CA LYS A 128 0.78 -41.84 38.50
C LYS A 128 -0.03 -41.20 37.36
N PRO A 129 -0.28 -41.91 36.24
CA PRO A 129 -0.98 -41.34 35.09
C PRO A 129 -2.44 -41.07 35.42
N ILE A 130 -2.91 -39.85 35.13
CA ILE A 130 -4.31 -39.45 35.32
C ILE A 130 -5.12 -39.93 34.12
N GLY A 131 -5.89 -41.00 34.33
CA GLY A 131 -7.13 -41.29 33.59
C GLY A 131 -7.02 -42.08 32.30
N GLY A 132 -7.03 -43.42 32.40
CA GLY A 132 -7.46 -44.29 31.31
C GLY A 132 -8.98 -44.49 31.38
N LYS A 133 -9.72 -44.06 30.35
CA LYS A 133 -11.11 -44.49 30.14
C LYS A 133 -11.09 -45.88 29.51
N ASN A 134 -11.66 -46.85 30.23
CA ASN A 134 -12.07 -48.14 29.69
C ASN A 134 -13.07 -47.93 28.54
N VAL A 135 -12.81 -48.50 27.38
CA VAL A 135 -13.86 -48.83 26.41
C VAL A 135 -13.73 -50.33 26.12
N LYS A 136 -14.70 -51.08 26.64
CA LYS A 136 -14.98 -52.47 26.26
C LYS A 136 -15.64 -52.45 24.87
N GLN A 137 -15.10 -53.22 23.94
CA GLN A 137 -15.72 -54.42 23.35
C GLN A 137 -14.70 -55.12 22.47
#